data_AF-A0A966LZQ8-F1
#
_entry.id   AF-A0A966LZQ8-F1
#
_cell.length_a   1.000
_cell.length_b   1.000
_cell.length_c   1.000
_cell.angle_alpha   90.00
_cell.angle_beta   90.00
_cell.angle_gamma   90.00
#
_symmetry.space_group_name_H-M   'P 1'
#
loop_
_entity.id
_entity.type
_entity.pdbx_description
1 polymer ?
#
loop_
_entity_poly.entity_id
_entity_poly.type
_entity_poly.pdbx_seq_one_letter_code
_entity_poly.pdbx_strand_id
1 'polypeptide(L)'
;GFKIRDFNYHKHFWQDFATAKIGQLFFAYFEGQVVAAAYAFTFGEKSTYKDGASVRQRTAYGASHLLQWEVMNWARENGAKQHDLCGTPPSDKIHDRNHPHHGIGIFKTSFSREITDYIGAFDLPIKNFKYKLWSKFGERLTLKIHRARHNGENWY
;
A
#
# COMPACT_ATOMS: atom_id res chain seq x y z
N GLY A 1 -12.98 -1.24 9.55
CA GLY A 1 -12.69 -0.71 8.20
C GLY A 1 -11.62 0.35 8.33
N PHE A 2 -10.87 0.64 7.28
CA PHE A 2 -9.87 1.71 7.26
C PHE A 2 -10.48 2.98 6.64
N LYS A 3 -9.95 4.14 7.00
CA LYS A 3 -10.40 5.43 6.45
C LYS A 3 -9.75 5.65 5.08
N ILE A 4 -10.58 5.93 4.08
CA ILE A 4 -10.11 6.32 2.74
C ILE A 4 -9.76 7.80 2.80
N ARG A 5 -8.66 8.19 2.14
CA ARG A 5 -8.26 9.60 2.03
C ARG A 5 -9.28 10.38 1.20
N ASP A 6 -9.22 11.71 1.30
CA ASP A 6 -10.04 12.59 0.47
C ASP A 6 -9.84 12.30 -1.01
N PHE A 7 -10.89 12.47 -1.81
CA PHE A 7 -10.84 12.28 -3.26
C PHE A 7 -9.70 13.08 -3.92
N ASN A 8 -9.48 14.32 -3.49
CA ASN A 8 -8.44 15.18 -4.07
C ASN A 8 -7.03 14.65 -3.80
N TYR A 9 -6.81 13.97 -2.66
CA TYR A 9 -5.53 13.31 -2.39
C TYR A 9 -5.24 12.25 -3.46
N HIS A 10 -6.21 11.37 -3.74
CA HIS A 10 -6.06 10.32 -4.74
C HIS A 10 -5.96 10.89 -6.14
N LYS A 11 -6.84 11.84 -6.48
CA LYS A 11 -6.87 12.49 -7.79
C LYS A 11 -5.52 13.13 -8.11
N HIS A 12 -4.98 13.98 -7.24
CA HIS A 12 -3.70 14.64 -7.51
C HIS A 12 -2.56 13.62 -7.62
N PHE A 13 -2.46 12.68 -6.66
CA PHE A 13 -1.42 11.66 -6.72
C PHE A 13 -1.47 10.86 -8.03
N TRP A 14 -2.65 10.39 -8.44
CA TRP A 14 -2.79 9.59 -9.65
C TRP A 14 -2.54 10.40 -10.92
N GLN A 15 -3.02 11.64 -10.99
CA GLN A 15 -2.87 12.51 -12.15
C GLN A 15 -1.44 12.99 -12.35
N ASP A 16 -0.70 13.29 -11.27
CA ASP A 16 0.68 13.76 -11.36
C ASP A 16 1.58 12.69 -11.99
N PHE A 17 1.49 11.45 -11.50
CA PHE A 17 2.27 10.33 -12.03
C PHE A 17 1.80 9.89 -13.43
N ALA A 18 0.49 9.96 -13.72
CA ALA A 18 -0.02 9.70 -15.06
C ALA A 18 0.47 10.76 -16.07
N THR A 19 0.48 12.04 -15.68
CA THR A 19 0.99 13.14 -16.52
C THR A 19 2.48 12.98 -16.80
N ALA A 20 3.23 12.52 -15.79
CA ALA A 20 4.64 12.15 -15.94
C ALA A 20 4.87 10.84 -16.72
N LYS A 21 3.81 10.17 -17.19
CA LYS A 21 3.85 8.89 -17.93
C LYS A 21 4.52 7.75 -17.17
N ILE A 22 4.46 7.80 -15.86
CA ILE A 22 5.01 6.77 -14.97
C ILE A 22 3.96 6.14 -14.06
N GLY A 23 2.69 6.53 -14.17
CA GLY A 23 1.59 5.99 -13.35
C GLY A 23 0.39 5.59 -14.19
N GLN A 24 -0.29 4.52 -13.78
CA GLN A 24 -1.44 3.98 -14.49
C GLN A 24 -2.50 3.41 -13.54
N LEU A 25 -3.76 3.67 -13.88
CA LEU A 25 -4.94 3.11 -13.22
C LEU A 25 -5.49 1.97 -14.07
N PHE A 26 -5.77 0.84 -13.44
CA PHE A 26 -6.25 -0.40 -14.05
C PHE A 26 -7.61 -0.76 -13.50
N PHE A 27 -8.46 -1.32 -14.35
CA PHE A 27 -9.80 -1.80 -13.99
C PHE A 27 -10.00 -3.22 -14.51
N ALA A 28 -10.53 -4.09 -13.65
CA ALA A 28 -11.00 -5.41 -14.03
C ALA A 28 -12.51 -5.37 -14.19
N TYR A 29 -13.00 -5.90 -15.32
CA TYR A 29 -14.42 -5.99 -15.63
C TYR A 29 -14.88 -7.45 -15.63
N PHE A 30 -16.08 -7.68 -15.13
CA PHE A 30 -16.79 -8.95 -15.24
C PHE A 30 -18.25 -8.66 -15.60
N GLU A 31 -18.75 -9.26 -16.68
CA GLU A 31 -20.10 -9.02 -17.20
C GLU A 31 -20.43 -7.52 -17.39
N GLY A 32 -19.44 -6.75 -17.86
CA GLY A 32 -19.56 -5.30 -18.09
C GLY A 32 -19.48 -4.44 -16.83
N GLN A 33 -19.32 -5.02 -15.64
CA GLN A 33 -19.23 -4.29 -14.37
C GLN A 33 -17.79 -4.26 -13.85
N VAL A 34 -17.37 -3.12 -13.26
CA VAL A 34 -16.07 -3.02 -12.59
C VAL A 34 -16.10 -3.82 -11.30
N VAL A 35 -15.20 -4.79 -11.16
CA VAL A 35 -15.11 -5.66 -9.98
C VAL A 35 -13.84 -5.43 -9.16
N ALA A 36 -12.78 -4.91 -9.77
CA ALA A 36 -11.55 -4.52 -9.08
C ALA A 36 -10.85 -3.37 -9.81
N ALA A 37 -10.06 -2.60 -9.07
CA ALA A 37 -9.21 -1.55 -9.60
C ALA A 37 -7.86 -1.53 -8.86
N ALA A 38 -6.82 -1.09 -9.56
CA ALA A 38 -5.47 -0.96 -9.02
C ALA A 38 -4.80 0.26 -9.61
N TYR A 39 -4.04 0.98 -8.79
CA TYR A 39 -3.14 2.02 -9.25
C TYR A 39 -1.70 1.58 -9.00
N ALA A 40 -0.88 1.68 -10.03
CA ALA A 40 0.54 1.37 -9.96
C ALA A 40 1.35 2.46 -10.67
N PHE A 41 2.61 2.60 -10.25
CA PHE A 41 3.55 3.51 -10.90
C PHE A 41 4.95 2.90 -10.98
N THR A 42 5.75 3.35 -11.95
CA THR A 42 7.16 3.02 -12.11
C THR A 42 8.03 4.17 -11.62
N PHE A 43 9.20 3.84 -11.07
CA PHE A 43 10.23 4.79 -10.72
C PHE A 43 11.59 4.11 -10.85
N GLY A 44 12.37 4.50 -11.87
CA GLY A 44 13.56 3.76 -12.26
C GLY A 44 13.21 2.32 -12.66
N GLU A 45 13.96 1.34 -12.15
CA GLU A 45 13.76 -0.08 -12.47
C GLU A 45 12.74 -0.77 -11.53
N LYS A 46 12.01 -0.02 -10.70
CA LYS A 46 11.05 -0.56 -9.73
C LYS A 46 9.65 -0.03 -10.02
N SER A 47 8.66 -0.91 -9.96
CA SER A 47 7.24 -0.55 -9.96
C SER A 47 6.62 -0.77 -8.58
N THR A 48 5.58 -0.01 -8.26
CA THR A 48 4.91 -0.02 -6.96
C THR A 48 3.41 -0.17 -7.13
N TYR A 49 2.82 -1.19 -6.48
CA TYR A 49 1.38 -1.33 -6.33
C TYR A 49 0.88 -0.46 -5.18
N LYS A 50 0.41 0.73 -5.54
CA LYS A 50 0.18 1.85 -4.61
C LYS A 50 -1.20 1.78 -3.95
N ASP A 51 -2.26 1.63 -4.75
CA ASP A 51 -3.64 1.61 -4.27
C ASP A 51 -4.40 0.45 -4.94
N GLY A 52 -5.32 -0.17 -4.21
CA GLY A 52 -6.11 -1.30 -4.69
C GLY A 52 -7.52 -1.30 -4.11
N ALA A 53 -8.50 -1.65 -4.92
CA ALA A 53 -9.89 -1.74 -4.51
C ALA A 53 -10.60 -2.91 -5.21
N SER A 54 -11.60 -3.46 -4.55
CA SER A 54 -12.51 -4.43 -5.14
C SER A 54 -13.90 -4.31 -4.53
N VAL A 55 -14.91 -4.73 -5.28
CA VAL A 55 -16.26 -4.82 -4.76
C VAL A 55 -16.32 -5.87 -3.64
N ARG A 56 -17.14 -5.63 -2.61
CA ARG A 56 -17.25 -6.55 -1.46
C ARG A 56 -17.82 -7.90 -1.85
N GLN A 57 -18.82 -7.89 -2.73
CA GLN A 57 -19.42 -9.11 -3.26
C GLN A 57 -18.48 -9.68 -4.33
N ARG A 58 -17.84 -10.80 -4.02
CA ARG A 58 -16.92 -11.46 -4.94
C ARG A 58 -17.68 -12.20 -6.04
N THR A 59 -18.11 -11.47 -7.06
CA THR A 59 -18.80 -12.02 -8.23
C THR A 59 -17.86 -12.71 -9.21
N ALA A 60 -16.60 -12.24 -9.29
CA ALA A 60 -15.57 -12.77 -10.16
C ALA A 60 -14.36 -13.24 -9.35
N TYR A 61 -14.31 -14.55 -9.06
CA TYR A 61 -13.16 -15.12 -8.34
C TYR A 61 -11.88 -14.98 -9.18
N GLY A 62 -10.79 -14.54 -8.55
CA GLY A 62 -9.51 -14.35 -9.23
C GLY A 62 -9.33 -13.02 -9.97
N ALA A 63 -10.37 -12.16 -10.07
CA ALA A 63 -10.27 -10.88 -10.79
C ALA A 63 -9.12 -9.98 -10.28
N SER A 64 -8.92 -9.88 -8.96
CA SER A 64 -7.79 -9.13 -8.41
C SER A 64 -6.42 -9.76 -8.71
N HIS A 65 -6.35 -11.08 -8.90
CA HIS A 65 -5.10 -11.74 -9.28
C HIS A 65 -4.76 -11.48 -10.74
N LEU A 66 -5.74 -11.62 -11.63
CA LEU A 66 -5.60 -11.25 -13.04
C LEU A 66 -5.20 -9.77 -13.17
N LEU A 67 -5.85 -8.89 -12.41
CA LEU A 67 -5.53 -7.46 -12.43
C LEU A 67 -4.07 -7.19 -12.03
N GLN A 68 -3.56 -7.84 -10.97
CA GLN A 68 -2.15 -7.70 -10.60
C GLN A 68 -1.20 -8.31 -11.63
N TRP A 69 -1.58 -9.41 -12.28
CA TRP A 69 -0.80 -9.96 -13.39
C TRP A 69 -0.62 -8.95 -14.53
N GLU A 70 -1.71 -8.28 -14.93
CA GLU A 70 -1.64 -7.23 -15.95
C GLU A 70 -0.84 -6.00 -15.49
N VAL A 71 -0.93 -5.62 -14.21
CA VAL A 71 -0.08 -4.57 -13.64
C VAL A 71 1.40 -4.95 -13.73
N MET A 72 1.77 -6.20 -13.45
CA MET A 72 3.15 -6.67 -13.56
C MET A 72 3.65 -6.71 -15.01
N ASN A 73 2.79 -7.09 -15.96
CA ASN A 73 3.12 -7.04 -17.39
C ASN A 73 3.37 -5.62 -17.86
N TRP A 74 2.47 -4.69 -17.53
CA TRP A 74 2.62 -3.27 -17.81
C TRP A 74 3.91 -2.71 -17.20
N ALA A 75 4.19 -3.05 -15.94
CA ALA A 75 5.39 -2.57 -15.25
C ALA A 75 6.66 -3.03 -15.99
N ARG A 76 6.70 -4.29 -16.41
CA ARG A 76 7.81 -4.85 -17.19
C ARG A 76 7.99 -4.13 -18.54
N GLU A 77 6.89 -3.86 -19.24
CA GLU A 77 6.91 -3.10 -20.51
C GLU A 77 7.43 -1.67 -20.33
N ASN A 78 7.25 -1.11 -19.14
CA ASN A 78 7.77 0.21 -18.74
C ASN A 78 9.15 0.14 -18.07
N GLY A 79 9.90 -0.95 -18.26
CA GLY A 79 11.29 -1.10 -17.84
C GLY A 79 11.50 -1.50 -16.38
N ALA A 80 10.45 -1.83 -15.63
CA ALA A 80 10.61 -2.33 -14.28
C ALA A 80 11.19 -3.76 -14.28
N LYS A 81 12.21 -3.98 -13.43
CA LYS A 81 12.78 -5.29 -13.11
C LYS A 81 12.22 -5.88 -11.82
N GLN A 82 11.62 -5.04 -10.98
CA GLN A 82 11.00 -5.43 -9.72
C GLN A 82 9.60 -4.82 -9.60
N HIS A 83 8.67 -5.59 -9.03
CA HIS A 83 7.33 -5.13 -8.71
C HIS A 83 7.10 -5.24 -7.19
N ASP A 84 6.88 -4.10 -6.55
CA ASP A 84 6.69 -3.99 -5.12
C ASP A 84 5.21 -3.96 -4.78
N LEU A 85 4.74 -5.06 -4.20
CA LEU A 85 3.38 -5.19 -3.69
C LEU A 85 3.15 -4.38 -2.40
N CYS A 86 4.18 -3.71 -1.86
CA CYS A 86 4.19 -2.96 -0.60
C CYS A 86 3.91 -3.83 0.64
N GLY A 87 3.51 -3.20 1.75
CA GLY A 87 3.48 -3.82 3.08
C GLY A 87 2.70 -5.15 3.21
N THR A 88 3.31 -6.10 3.88
CA THR A 88 2.78 -7.43 4.22
C THR A 88 3.05 -7.66 5.72
N PRO A 89 2.46 -8.68 6.39
CA PRO A 89 3.01 -9.10 7.68
C PRO A 89 4.52 -9.38 7.55
N PRO A 90 5.32 -9.12 8.60
CA PRO A 90 6.74 -9.42 8.59
C PRO A 90 6.98 -10.92 8.35
N SER A 91 8.15 -11.28 7.82
CA SER A 91 8.40 -12.66 7.36
C SER A 91 8.21 -13.71 8.46
N ASP A 92 8.56 -13.39 9.70
CA ASP A 92 8.41 -14.25 10.89
C ASP A 92 6.94 -14.46 11.31
N LYS A 93 6.03 -13.60 10.87
CA LYS A 93 4.59 -13.64 11.20
C LYS A 93 3.70 -13.86 9.99
N ILE A 94 4.25 -14.18 8.82
CA ILE A 94 3.46 -14.36 7.61
C ILE A 94 2.40 -15.46 7.74
N HIS A 95 2.64 -16.46 8.59
CA HIS A 95 1.73 -17.58 8.85
C HIS A 95 0.84 -17.38 10.08
N ASP A 96 0.95 -16.26 10.80
CA ASP A 96 0.11 -15.96 11.95
C ASP A 96 -1.30 -15.54 11.49
N ARG A 97 -2.27 -16.44 11.69
CA ARG A 97 -3.68 -16.22 11.33
C ARG A 97 -4.35 -15.11 12.13
N ASN A 98 -3.80 -14.73 13.28
CA ASN A 98 -4.31 -13.65 14.11
C ASN A 98 -3.72 -12.28 13.73
N HIS A 99 -2.73 -12.25 12.83
CA HIS A 99 -2.15 -10.98 12.38
C HIS A 99 -3.19 -10.15 11.60
N PRO A 100 -3.39 -8.85 11.89
CA PRO A 100 -4.41 -8.02 11.24
C PRO A 100 -4.32 -7.99 9.72
N HIS A 101 -3.11 -8.15 9.17
CA HIS A 101 -2.84 -8.16 7.73
C HIS A 101 -2.64 -9.57 7.14
N HIS A 102 -3.00 -10.64 7.84
CA HIS A 102 -2.82 -12.02 7.35
C HIS A 102 -3.48 -12.25 5.98
N GLY A 103 -4.71 -11.76 5.78
CA GLY A 103 -5.41 -11.90 4.49
C GLY A 103 -4.71 -11.18 3.32
N ILE A 104 -4.13 -10.01 3.59
CA ILE A 104 -3.31 -9.28 2.59
C ILE A 104 -2.00 -10.05 2.35
N GLY A 105 -1.41 -10.62 3.40
CA GLY A 105 -0.22 -11.48 3.31
C GLY A 105 -0.44 -12.69 2.41
N ILE A 106 -1.56 -13.40 2.54
CA ILE A 106 -1.93 -14.51 1.63
C ILE A 106 -2.00 -14.03 0.18
N PHE A 107 -2.67 -12.90 -0.06
CA PHE A 107 -2.81 -12.37 -1.41
C PHE A 107 -1.45 -12.01 -2.02
N LYS A 108 -0.57 -11.34 -1.28
CA LYS A 108 0.73 -10.91 -1.81
C LYS A 108 1.68 -12.09 -2.00
N THR A 109 1.63 -13.07 -1.10
CA THR A 109 2.51 -14.24 -1.18
C THR A 109 2.09 -15.27 -2.24
N SER A 110 0.91 -15.11 -2.85
CA SER A 110 0.52 -15.91 -4.02
C SER A 110 1.30 -15.52 -5.28
N PHE A 111 1.88 -14.31 -5.34
CA PHE A 111 2.70 -13.83 -6.46
C PHE A 111 4.21 -14.01 -6.24
N SER A 112 4.67 -13.91 -4.98
CA SER A 112 6.07 -14.10 -4.61
C SER A 112 6.20 -14.71 -3.22
N ARG A 113 7.14 -15.64 -3.05
CA ARG A 113 7.48 -16.18 -1.72
C ARG A 113 8.49 -15.30 -0.97
N GLU A 114 9.11 -14.34 -1.65
CA GLU A 114 10.10 -13.46 -1.06
C GLU A 114 9.42 -12.31 -0.30
N ILE A 115 9.81 -12.15 0.97
CA ILE A 115 9.39 -11.04 1.82
C ILE A 115 10.65 -10.29 2.23
N THR A 116 10.68 -9.00 1.94
CA THR A 116 11.79 -8.12 2.33
C THR A 116 11.45 -7.43 3.65
N ASP A 117 12.10 -7.88 4.73
CA ASP A 117 12.05 -7.15 6.01
C ASP A 117 13.08 -6.03 6.00
N TYR A 118 12.61 -4.78 6.04
CA TYR A 118 13.48 -3.62 6.12
C TYR A 118 13.97 -3.40 7.55
N ILE A 119 15.17 -2.82 7.69
CA ILE A 119 15.77 -2.44 8.98
C ILE A 119 14.95 -1.42 9.79
N GLY A 120 13.92 -0.83 9.18
CA GLY A 120 13.04 0.16 9.78
C GLY A 120 13.49 1.60 9.54
N ALA A 121 12.93 2.50 10.33
CA ALA A 121 13.26 3.93 10.30
C ALA A 121 14.26 4.27 11.42
N PHE A 122 15.25 5.07 11.09
CA PHE A 122 16.25 5.58 12.04
C PHE A 122 16.17 7.10 12.10
N ASP A 123 16.15 7.63 13.31
CA ASP A 123 16.17 9.07 13.53
C ASP A 123 17.62 9.56 13.63
N LEU A 124 17.91 10.66 12.92
CA LEU A 124 19.16 11.41 13.06
C LEU A 124 18.90 12.69 13.89
N PRO A 125 19.24 12.72 15.19
CA PRO A 125 18.93 13.87 16.04
C PRO A 125 19.81 15.08 15.70
N ILE A 126 19.25 16.06 14.97
CA ILE A 126 19.95 17.33 14.68
C ILE A 126 20.14 18.18 15.95
N LYS A 127 19.15 18.16 16.86
CA LYS A 127 19.19 18.86 18.15
C LYS A 127 18.90 17.87 19.29
N ASN A 128 19.96 17.29 19.84
CA ASN A 128 19.91 16.22 20.84
C ASN A 128 18.92 16.48 21.98
N PHE A 129 18.93 17.68 22.58
CA PHE A 129 18.03 17.99 23.68
C PHE A 129 16.56 18.02 23.27
N LYS A 130 16.23 18.67 22.14
CA LYS A 130 14.85 18.74 21.63
C LYS A 130 14.35 17.36 21.23
N TYR A 131 15.20 16.56 20.59
CA TYR A 131 14.88 15.19 20.23
C TYR A 131 14.59 14.33 21.47
N LYS A 132 15.44 14.38 22.51
CA LYS A 132 15.19 13.68 23.77
C LYS A 132 13.87 14.07 24.43
N LEU A 133 13.52 15.36 24.41
CA LEU A 133 12.25 15.84 24.95
C LEU A 133 11.06 15.34 24.12
N TRP A 134 11.19 15.38 22.79
CA TRP A 134 10.19 14.87 21.86
C TRP A 134 9.96 13.36 22.03
N SER A 135 11.02 12.55 21.96
CA SER A 135 10.92 11.09 22.05
C SER A 135 10.43 10.62 23.42
N LYS A 136 10.82 11.30 24.51
CA LYS A 136 10.38 10.92 25.86
C LYS A 136 8.93 11.30 26.14
N PHE A 137 8.46 12.45 25.65
CA PHE A 137 7.16 13.02 26.03
C PHE A 137 6.32 13.48 24.84
N GLY A 138 6.91 14.28 23.95
CA GLY A 138 6.20 14.94 22.85
C GLY A 138 5.48 13.97 21.91
N GLU A 139 6.14 12.88 21.53
CA GLU A 139 5.58 11.86 20.66
C GLU A 139 4.35 11.20 21.29
N ARG A 140 4.47 10.73 22.55
CA ARG A 140 3.37 10.06 23.27
C ARG A 140 2.16 10.98 23.41
N LEU A 141 2.39 12.24 23.74
CA LEU A 141 1.32 13.23 23.88
C LEU A 141 0.65 13.50 22.53
N THR A 142 1.45 13.70 21.47
CA THR A 142 0.96 13.96 20.12
C THR A 142 0.13 12.79 19.60
N LEU A 143 0.62 11.56 19.76
CA LEU A 143 -0.11 10.36 19.39
C LEU A 143 -1.40 10.19 20.19
N LYS A 144 -1.39 10.51 21.49
CA LYS A 144 -2.61 10.45 22.32
C LYS A 144 -3.64 11.49 21.88
N ILE A 145 -3.21 12.73 21.59
CA ILE A 145 -4.08 13.79 21.07
C ILE A 145 -4.62 13.40 19.69
N HIS A 146 -3.75 12.91 18.80
CA HIS A 146 -4.13 12.49 17.46
C HIS A 146 -5.17 11.36 17.53
N ARG A 147 -4.91 10.31 18.32
CA ARG A 147 -5.89 9.23 18.54
C ARG A 147 -7.20 9.74 19.12
N ALA A 148 -7.16 10.63 20.12
CA ALA A 148 -8.38 11.18 20.72
C ALA A 148 -9.21 11.99 19.72
N ARG A 149 -8.56 12.78 18.85
CA ARG A 149 -9.22 13.56 17.79
C ARG A 149 -9.73 12.71 16.63
N HIS A 150 -9.08 11.57 16.40
CA HIS A 150 -9.32 10.69 15.27
C HIS A 150 -9.75 9.28 15.72
N ASN A 151 -10.43 9.18 16.87
CA ASN A 151 -10.88 7.90 17.41
C ASN A 151 -11.92 7.30 16.44
N GLY A 152 -11.51 6.25 15.71
CA GLY A 152 -12.24 5.64 14.60
C GLY A 152 -11.50 5.67 13.25
N GLU A 153 -10.42 6.44 13.14
CA GLU A 153 -9.62 6.61 11.92
C GLU A 153 -8.39 5.69 11.93
N ASN A 154 -8.58 4.43 11.58
CA ASN A 154 -7.46 3.57 11.26
C ASN A 154 -6.95 3.92 9.86
N TRP A 155 -5.73 4.45 9.78
CA TRP A 155 -5.01 4.72 8.53
C TRP A 155 -4.41 3.44 7.90
N TYR A 156 -4.63 2.28 8.53
CA TYR A 156 -4.31 0.93 8.07
C TYR A 156 -5.34 -0.08 8.58
#